data_AF-A0A2X3CGM1-F1
#
_entry.id   AF-A0A2X3CGM1-F1
#
_cell.length_a   1.000
_cell.length_b   1.000
_cell.length_c   1.000
_cell.angle_alpha   90.00
_cell.angle_beta   90.00
_cell.angle_gamma   90.00
#
_symmetry.space_group_name_H-M   'P 1'
#
loop_
_entity.id
_entity.type
_entity.pdbx_description
1 polymer ?
#
loop_
_entity_poly.entity_id
_entity_poly.type
_entity_poly.pdbx_seq_one_letter_code
_entity_poly.pdbx_strand_id
1 'polypeptide(L)'
;MMLHGMRPDHGLLPSVYASADEEWIKQQLLSLTPAARQKAIQRYAAVYQESFEAEPVPYRKENRARHEANVRLRRFVDAHGRALQGYTTQPPLAGSR
;
A
#
# COMPACT_ATOMS: atom_id res chain seq x y z
N MET A 1 11.12 -23.86 27.84
CA MET A 1 11.15 -22.43 27.44
C MET A 1 10.36 -22.32 26.15
N MET A 2 9.23 -21.61 26.18
CA MET A 2 8.33 -21.48 25.02
C MET A 2 8.79 -20.31 24.16
N LEU A 3 9.21 -20.57 22.91
CA LEU A 3 9.34 -19.52 21.89
C LEU A 3 8.03 -19.49 21.09
N HIS A 4 7.29 -18.42 21.36
CA HIS A 4 6.03 -18.06 20.74
C HIS A 4 6.16 -18.01 19.22
N GLY A 5 5.15 -18.53 18.52
CA GLY A 5 5.15 -18.71 17.07
C GLY A 5 5.41 -17.44 16.28
N MET A 6 6.52 -17.43 15.54
CA MET A 6 6.71 -16.59 14.38
C MET A 6 5.84 -17.18 13.26
N ARG A 7 4.56 -16.78 13.20
CA ARG A 7 3.78 -17.03 11.97
C ARG A 7 4.49 -16.24 10.88
N PRO A 8 4.96 -16.87 9.79
CA PRO A 8 5.53 -16.10 8.72
C PRO A 8 4.42 -15.22 8.15
N ASP A 9 4.65 -13.91 8.12
CA ASP A 9 3.79 -12.84 7.57
C ASP A 9 3.61 -12.98 6.04
N HIS A 10 3.52 -14.20 5.51
CA HIS A 10 3.39 -14.49 4.08
C HIS A 10 2.14 -13.85 3.44
N GLY A 11 1.13 -13.49 4.24
CA GLY A 11 -0.09 -12.83 3.77
C GLY A 11 -0.14 -11.31 3.99
N LEU A 12 0.89 -10.71 4.59
CA LEU A 12 0.89 -9.28 4.92
C LEU A 12 1.69 -8.43 3.91
N LEU A 13 2.63 -9.03 3.19
CA LEU A 13 3.43 -8.34 2.19
C LEU A 13 2.86 -8.51 0.77
N PRO A 14 3.04 -7.50 -0.11
CA PRO A 14 2.76 -7.63 -1.54
C PRO A 14 3.59 -8.75 -2.19
N SER A 15 3.12 -9.31 -3.31
CA SER A 15 3.86 -10.33 -4.05
C SER A 15 5.16 -9.80 -4.68
N VAL A 16 5.21 -8.51 -4.99
CA VAL A 16 6.40 -7.80 -5.47
C VAL A 16 6.56 -6.49 -4.71
N TYR A 17 7.77 -6.25 -4.22
CA TYR A 17 8.18 -5.05 -3.50
C TYR A 17 9.71 -5.00 -3.42
N ALA A 18 10.26 -3.84 -3.06
CA ALA A 18 11.67 -3.72 -2.73
C ALA A 18 11.91 -4.09 -1.27
N SER A 19 12.86 -5.00 -1.01
CA SER A 19 13.19 -5.48 0.33
C SER A 19 13.58 -4.36 1.30
N ALA A 20 14.20 -3.30 0.80
CA ALA A 20 14.56 -2.12 1.59
C ALA A 20 13.34 -1.39 2.20
N ASP A 21 12.15 -1.55 1.61
CA ASP A 21 10.92 -0.90 2.07
C ASP A 21 10.02 -1.84 2.89
N GLU A 22 10.44 -3.09 3.12
CA GLU A 22 9.60 -4.14 3.71
C GLU A 22 8.97 -3.72 5.04
N GLU A 23 9.78 -3.25 5.99
CA GLU A 23 9.32 -2.85 7.31
C GLU A 23 8.35 -1.67 7.24
N TRP A 24 8.64 -0.68 6.37
CA TRP A 24 7.74 0.46 6.17
C TRP A 24 6.39 0.00 5.58
N ILE A 25 6.41 -0.87 4.58
CA ILE A 25 5.19 -1.42 3.97
C ILE A 25 4.37 -2.18 5.01
N LYS A 26 5.00 -3.01 5.84
CA LYS A 26 4.31 -3.73 6.94
C LYS A 26 3.60 -2.76 7.87
N GLN A 27 4.28 -1.72 8.34
CA GLN A 27 3.71 -0.74 9.25
C GLN A 27 2.51 -0.01 8.65
N GLN A 28 2.61 0.41 7.38
CA GLN A 28 1.51 1.04 6.67
C GLN A 28 0.30 0.09 6.55
N LEU A 29 0.53 -1.16 6.19
CA LEU A 29 -0.54 -2.15 6.00
C LEU A 29 -1.20 -2.56 7.33
N LEU A 30 -0.43 -2.63 8.42
CA LEU A 30 -0.95 -2.95 9.75
C LEU A 30 -1.88 -1.86 10.30
N SER A 31 -1.70 -0.60 9.89
CA SER A 31 -2.60 0.50 10.25
C SER A 31 -4.01 0.42 9.64
N LEU A 32 -4.18 -0.42 8.61
CA LEU A 32 -5.45 -0.62 7.90
C LEU A 32 -6.29 -1.72 8.53
N THR A 33 -7.62 -1.62 8.35
CA THR A 33 -8.55 -2.72 8.62
C THR A 33 -8.24 -3.93 7.73
N PRO A 34 -8.58 -5.17 8.14
CA PRO A 34 -8.24 -6.37 7.36
C PRO A 34 -8.70 -6.33 5.90
N ALA A 35 -9.91 -5.83 5.64
CA ALA A 35 -10.45 -5.71 4.28
C ALA A 35 -9.69 -4.68 3.43
N ALA A 36 -9.42 -3.49 3.99
CA ALA A 36 -8.66 -2.44 3.30
C ALA A 36 -7.20 -2.88 3.05
N ARG A 37 -6.62 -3.61 3.99
CA ARG A 37 -5.26 -4.17 3.90
C ARG A 37 -5.12 -5.10 2.70
N GLN A 38 -6.02 -6.07 2.53
CA GLN A 38 -5.97 -7.00 1.39
C GLN A 38 -6.05 -6.27 0.05
N LYS A 39 -6.92 -5.26 -0.05
CA LYS A 39 -7.01 -4.41 -1.23
C LYS A 39 -5.72 -3.60 -1.47
N ALA A 40 -5.12 -3.06 -0.42
CA ALA A 40 -3.88 -2.30 -0.50
C ALA A 40 -2.70 -3.18 -0.96
N ILE A 41 -2.58 -4.41 -0.45
CA ILE A 41 -1.55 -5.39 -0.84
C ILE A 41 -1.61 -5.67 -2.35
N GLN A 42 -2.80 -6.02 -2.86
CA GLN A 42 -2.98 -6.33 -4.28
C GLN A 42 -2.68 -5.12 -5.17
N ARG A 43 -3.17 -3.94 -4.79
CA ARG A 43 -2.97 -2.70 -5.57
C ARG A 43 -1.53 -2.21 -5.53
N TYR A 44 -0.84 -2.38 -4.41
CA TYR A 44 0.58 -2.07 -4.31
C TYR A 44 1.38 -2.89 -5.31
N ALA A 45 1.20 -4.22 -5.30
CA ALA A 45 1.92 -5.13 -6.19
C ALA A 45 1.69 -4.80 -7.67
N ALA A 46 0.44 -4.54 -8.06
CA ALA A 46 0.09 -4.17 -9.43
C ALA A 46 0.80 -2.88 -9.86
N VAL A 47 0.72 -1.82 -9.05
CA VAL A 47 1.37 -0.53 -9.36
C VAL A 47 2.88 -0.66 -9.45
N TYR A 48 3.49 -1.43 -8.55
CA TYR A 48 4.92 -1.66 -8.56
C TYR A 48 5.35 -2.33 -9.87
N GLN A 49 4.69 -3.42 -10.25
CA GLN A 49 4.98 -4.17 -11.48
C GLN A 49 4.76 -3.30 -12.73
N GLU A 50 3.61 -2.64 -12.84
CA GLU A 50 3.28 -1.78 -13.98
C GLU A 50 4.31 -0.64 -14.15
N SER A 51 4.69 0.00 -13.04
CA SER A 51 5.65 1.11 -13.06
C SER A 51 7.08 0.64 -13.40
N PHE A 52 7.43 -0.57 -12.97
CA PHE A 52 8.71 -1.20 -13.30
C PHE A 52 8.79 -1.55 -14.79
N GLU A 53 7.71 -2.12 -15.34
CA GLU A 53 7.62 -2.50 -16.75
C GLU A 53 7.57 -1.28 -17.68
N ALA A 54 6.86 -0.23 -17.28
CA ALA A 54 6.71 1.00 -18.06
C ALA A 54 7.98 1.87 -18.12
N GLU A 55 8.90 1.75 -17.16
CA GLU A 55 10.11 2.56 -17.14
C GLU A 55 11.13 2.04 -18.17
N PRO A 56 11.48 2.81 -19.22
CA PRO A 56 12.37 2.33 -20.28
C PRO A 56 13.82 2.21 -19.83
N VAL A 57 14.25 2.96 -18.80
CA VAL A 57 15.65 3.02 -18.36
C VAL A 57 15.92 1.95 -17.30
N PRO A 58 16.70 0.88 -17.58
CA PRO A 58 16.80 -0.29 -16.71
C PRO A 58 17.23 0.02 -15.27
N TYR A 59 18.23 0.89 -15.09
CA TYR A 59 18.75 1.24 -13.77
C TYR A 59 17.82 2.18 -12.97
N ARG A 60 16.74 2.71 -13.57
CA ARG A 60 15.73 3.54 -12.90
C ARG A 60 14.47 2.76 -12.52
N LYS A 61 14.23 1.60 -13.14
CA LYS A 61 13.00 0.81 -13.02
C LYS A 61 12.60 0.58 -11.56
N GLU A 62 13.52 0.07 -10.75
CA GLU A 62 13.25 -0.22 -9.34
C GLU A 62 12.87 1.04 -8.56
N ASN A 63 13.64 2.12 -8.71
CA ASN A 63 13.35 3.39 -8.03
C ASN A 63 12.01 4.00 -8.46
N ARG A 64 11.66 3.90 -9.75
CA ARG A 64 10.37 4.36 -10.27
C ARG A 64 9.23 3.55 -9.66
N ALA A 65 9.34 2.22 -9.67
CA ALA A 65 8.35 1.31 -9.12
C ALA A 65 8.12 1.54 -7.62
N ARG A 66 9.19 1.61 -6.84
CA ARG A 66 9.16 1.93 -5.40
C ARG A 66 8.47 3.26 -5.15
N HIS A 67 8.85 4.31 -5.88
CA HIS A 67 8.28 5.63 -5.69
C HIS A 67 6.76 5.66 -5.92
N GLU A 68 6.30 5.14 -7.06
CA GLU A 68 4.87 5.16 -7.42
C GLU A 68 4.02 4.31 -6.46
N ALA A 69 4.51 3.12 -6.10
CA ALA A 69 3.80 2.22 -5.19
C ALA A 69 3.74 2.79 -3.77
N ASN A 70 4.86 3.27 -3.23
CA ASN A 70 4.93 3.83 -1.87
C ASN A 70 4.10 5.11 -1.74
N VAL A 71 4.13 6.01 -2.73
CA VAL A 71 3.31 7.23 -2.72
C VAL A 71 1.82 6.90 -2.71
N ARG A 72 1.38 5.93 -3.52
CA ARG A 72 -0.03 5.50 -3.53
C ARG A 72 -0.44 4.83 -2.22
N LEU A 73 0.41 3.97 -1.65
CA LEU A 73 0.13 3.34 -0.35
C LEU A 73 -0.04 4.38 0.76
N ARG A 74 0.87 5.36 0.84
CA ARG A 74 0.77 6.45 1.82
C ARG A 74 -0.54 7.20 1.70
N ARG A 75 -0.90 7.65 0.48
CA ARG A 75 -2.16 8.35 0.22
C ARG A 75 -3.39 7.51 0.59
N PHE A 76 -3.34 6.20 0.33
CA PHE A 76 -4.43 5.30 0.69
C PHE A 76 -4.59 5.17 2.20
N VAL A 77 -3.49 4.98 2.93
CA VAL A 77 -3.48 4.93 4.40
C VAL A 77 -3.99 6.24 4.99
N ASP A 78 -3.50 7.39 4.51
CA ASP A 78 -3.92 8.71 5.00
C ASP A 78 -5.43 8.93 4.81
N ALA A 79 -5.97 8.53 3.65
CA ALA A 79 -7.41 8.62 3.38
C ALA A 79 -8.24 7.70 4.30
N HIS A 80 -7.75 6.49 4.60
CA HIS A 80 -8.44 5.57 5.51
C HIS A 80 -8.35 6.00 6.96
N GLY A 81 -7.23 6.61 7.38
CA GLY A 81 -7.09 7.22 8.70
C GLY A 81 -8.13 8.32 8.93
N ARG A 82 -8.35 9.19 7.94
CA ARG A 82 -9.41 10.24 8.01
C ARG A 82 -10.82 9.64 8.08
N ALA A 83 -11.09 8.61 7.29
CA ALA A 83 -12.39 7.92 7.29
C ALA A 83 -12.67 7.23 8.64
N LEU A 84 -11.66 6.62 9.26
CA LEU A 84 -11.76 5.97 10.57
C LEU A 84 -11.97 6.98 11.72
N GLN A 85 -11.48 8.21 11.57
CA GLN A 85 -11.74 9.30 12.52
C GLN A 85 -13.08 10.02 12.32
N GLY A 86 -13.98 9.47 11.50
CA GLY A 86 -15.34 9.99 11.33
C GLY A 86 -15.46 11.19 10.38
N TYR A 87 -14.38 11.58 9.69
CA TYR A 87 -14.40 12.64 8.67
C TYR A 87 -14.88 12.13 7.30
N THR A 88 -15.97 11.35 7.27
CA THR A 88 -16.69 11.10 6.01
C THR A 88 -17.58 12.31 5.74
N THR A 89 -16.98 13.41 5.28
CA THR A 89 -17.77 14.51 4.71
C THR A 89 -18.52 13.97 3.50
N GLN A 90 -19.83 14.19 3.43
CA GLN A 90 -20.65 13.79 2.29
C GLN A 90 -19.97 14.26 0.98
N PRO A 91 -19.87 13.40 -0.05
CA PRO A 91 -19.37 13.84 -1.34
C PRO A 91 -20.25 15.00 -1.82
N PRO A 92 -19.66 16.11 -2.33
CA PRO A 92 -20.46 17.20 -2.86
C PRO A 92 -21.34 16.63 -3.98
N LEU A 93 -22.66 16.77 -3.80
CA LEU A 93 -23.65 16.39 -4.81
C LEU A 93 -23.37 17.24 -6.05
N ALA A 94 -22.78 16.63 -7.08
CA ALA A 94 -22.66 17.24 -8.39
C ALA A 94 -24.06 17.36 -8.98
N GLY A 95 -24.69 18.52 -8.81
CA GLY A 95 -25.99 18.82 -9.40
C GLY A 95 -26.80 19.81 -8.59
N SER A 96 -26.47 21.10 -8.71
CA SER A 96 -27.41 22.22 -8.47
C SER A 96 -26.82 23.50 -9.07
N ARG A 97 -26.87 23.62 -10.39
CA ARG A 97 -27.50 24.77 -11.07
C ARG A 97 -27.64 24.51 -12.56
#